data_AF-A0A956LP03-F1
#
_entry.id   AF-A0A956LP03-F1
#
_cell.length_a   1.000
_cell.length_b   1.000
_cell.length_c   1.000
_cell.angle_alpha   90.00
_cell.angle_beta   90.00
_cell.angle_gamma   90.00
#
_symmetry.space_group_name_H-M   'P 1'
#
loop_
_entity.id
_entity.type
_entity.pdbx_description
1 polymer ?
#
loop_
_entity_poly.entity_id
_entity_poly.type
_entity_poly.pdbx_seq_one_letter_code
_entity_poly.pdbx_strand_id
1 'polypeptide(L)'
;WERALRVRREIPSLATYRRLRPLISAVYPCLDLAALLAGRPAHARARALVEALELMANNYISWVNDIYGVDKERVEGTTANLVLVLRHEQALSWDDAIERAIEQCNAELRAFRSLERELALLGIAGEGQLVAHVHALQSWMRGNLDWHRETARYRDGSAAICAVKQRSDVLSPIIPNTWIAPHAS
;
A
#
# COMPACT_ATOMS: atom_id res chain seq x y z
N TRP A 1 0.35 18.65 -7.39
CA TRP A 1 -1.09 18.40 -7.17
C TRP A 1 -1.47 18.54 -5.69
N GLU A 2 -0.89 17.75 -4.78
CA GLU A 2 -1.20 17.82 -3.33
C GLU A 2 -1.03 19.22 -2.72
N ARG A 3 0.01 19.96 -3.13
CA ARG A 3 0.19 21.36 -2.71
C ARG A 3 -1.00 22.24 -3.05
N ALA A 4 -1.60 22.06 -4.22
CA ALA A 4 -2.76 22.86 -4.65
C ALA A 4 -4.00 22.52 -3.81
N LEU A 5 -4.24 21.23 -3.55
CA LEU A 5 -5.31 20.77 -2.66
C LEU A 5 -5.15 21.34 -1.25
N ARG A 6 -3.92 21.33 -0.72
CA ARG A 6 -3.61 21.86 0.62
C ARG A 6 -3.89 23.36 0.71
N VAL A 7 -3.47 24.13 -0.30
CA VAL A 7 -3.72 25.59 -0.35
C VAL A 7 -5.21 25.90 -0.41
N ARG A 8 -6.00 25.12 -1.19
CA ARG A 8 -7.45 25.32 -1.33
C ARG A 8 -8.27 24.66 -0.23
N ARG A 9 -7.64 23.87 0.65
CA ARG A 9 -8.29 23.01 1.64
C ARG A 9 -9.34 22.07 1.02
N GLU A 10 -9.05 21.60 -0.19
CA GLU A 10 -9.93 20.70 -0.93
C GLU A 10 -9.55 19.25 -0.66
N ILE A 11 -10.58 18.41 -0.46
CA ILE A 11 -10.44 16.95 -0.41
C ILE A 11 -10.76 16.41 -1.81
N PRO A 12 -9.84 15.66 -2.45
CA PRO A 12 -10.11 15.10 -3.77
C PRO A 12 -11.18 14.01 -3.69
N SER A 13 -11.88 13.74 -4.79
CA SER A 13 -12.74 12.56 -4.87
C SER A 13 -11.93 11.27 -4.76
N LEU A 14 -12.55 10.18 -4.30
CA LEU A 14 -11.94 8.86 -4.18
C LEU A 14 -11.41 8.37 -5.52
N ALA A 15 -12.15 8.61 -6.61
CA ALA A 15 -11.70 8.29 -7.95
C ALA A 15 -10.40 9.06 -8.33
N THR A 16 -10.35 10.36 -8.03
CA THR A 16 -9.15 11.18 -8.30
C THR A 16 -7.98 10.75 -7.43
N TYR A 17 -8.22 10.53 -6.14
CA TYR A 17 -7.22 10.06 -5.19
C TYR A 17 -6.63 8.72 -5.63
N ARG A 18 -7.47 7.71 -5.95
CA ARG A 18 -6.99 6.39 -6.39
C ARG A 18 -6.17 6.44 -7.66
N ARG A 19 -6.50 7.33 -8.60
CA ARG A 19 -5.73 7.51 -9.84
C ARG A 19 -4.36 8.14 -9.59
N LEU A 20 -4.27 9.12 -8.68
CA LEU A 20 -3.07 9.91 -8.49
C LEU A 20 -2.15 9.38 -7.40
N ARG A 21 -2.70 8.76 -6.35
CA ARG A 21 -1.92 8.28 -5.20
C ARG A 21 -0.75 7.38 -5.62
N PRO A 22 -0.91 6.39 -6.51
CA PRO A 22 0.20 5.53 -6.91
C PRO A 22 1.36 6.29 -7.57
N LEU A 23 1.05 7.36 -8.30
CA LEU A 23 2.02 8.17 -9.03
C LEU A 23 2.81 9.12 -8.12
N ILE A 24 2.25 9.50 -6.98
CA ILE A 24 2.81 10.51 -6.07
C ILE A 24 3.28 9.93 -4.73
N SER A 25 3.01 8.65 -4.45
CA SER A 25 3.42 7.96 -3.23
C SER A 25 4.93 7.70 -3.15
N ALA A 26 5.66 7.93 -4.25
CA ALA A 26 7.05 7.53 -4.44
C ALA A 26 7.30 6.02 -4.38
N VAL A 27 6.25 5.18 -4.36
CA VAL A 27 6.39 3.73 -4.34
C VAL A 27 6.82 3.18 -5.69
N TYR A 28 6.31 3.70 -6.83
CA TYR A 28 6.75 3.23 -8.15
C TYR A 28 8.26 3.31 -8.37
N PRO A 29 8.96 4.42 -8.04
CA PRO A 29 10.43 4.44 -8.06
C PRO A 29 11.10 3.31 -7.26
N CYS A 30 10.54 2.95 -6.10
CA CYS A 30 11.04 1.83 -5.28
C CYS A 30 10.81 0.47 -5.96
N LEU A 31 9.65 0.28 -6.59
CA LEU A 31 9.33 -0.94 -7.34
C LEU A 31 10.13 -1.04 -8.64
N ASP A 32 10.39 0.07 -9.31
CA ASP A 32 11.25 0.14 -10.50
C ASP A 32 12.69 -0.25 -10.17
N LEU A 33 13.21 0.17 -9.02
CA LEU A 33 14.52 -0.26 -8.53
C LEU A 33 14.55 -1.78 -8.27
N ALA A 34 13.49 -2.32 -7.67
CA ALA A 34 13.36 -3.78 -7.50
C ALA A 34 13.32 -4.50 -8.85
N ALA A 35 12.59 -3.97 -9.83
CA ALA A 35 12.49 -4.52 -11.17
C ALA A 35 13.84 -4.50 -11.91
N LEU A 36 14.66 -3.47 -11.70
CA LEU A 36 16.01 -3.40 -12.28
C LEU A 36 16.94 -4.49 -11.73
N LEU A 37 16.78 -4.87 -10.46
CA LEU A 37 17.58 -5.92 -9.83
C LEU A 37 17.08 -7.34 -10.17
N ALA A 38 15.77 -7.52 -10.31
CA ALA A 38 15.14 -8.81 -10.60
C ALA A 38 15.05 -9.13 -12.10
N GLY A 39 15.03 -8.11 -12.96
CA GLY A 39 14.73 -8.21 -14.38
C GLY A 39 13.23 -8.03 -14.67
N ARG A 40 12.89 -7.34 -15.78
CA ARG A 40 11.50 -7.18 -16.23
C ARG A 40 11.12 -8.26 -17.24
N PRO A 41 9.95 -8.90 -17.12
CA PRO A 41 9.49 -9.87 -18.13
C PRO A 41 9.40 -9.26 -19.52
N ALA A 42 9.90 -9.99 -20.52
CA ALA A 42 9.92 -9.54 -21.91
C ALA A 42 8.53 -9.67 -22.58
N HIS A 43 7.74 -10.67 -22.20
CA HIS A 43 6.47 -10.97 -22.87
C HIS A 43 5.33 -10.02 -22.43
N ALA A 44 4.57 -9.49 -23.40
CA ALA A 44 3.54 -8.47 -23.13
C ALA A 44 2.46 -8.92 -22.12
N ARG A 45 2.02 -10.18 -22.20
CA ARG A 45 1.09 -10.77 -21.22
C ARG A 45 1.66 -10.78 -19.81
N ALA A 46 2.92 -11.19 -19.64
CA ALA A 46 3.58 -11.19 -18.34
C ALA A 46 3.74 -9.76 -17.80
N ARG A 47 4.05 -8.80 -18.68
CA ARG A 47 4.13 -7.39 -18.32
C ARG A 47 2.82 -6.83 -17.77
N ALA A 48 1.69 -7.07 -18.42
CA ALA A 48 0.39 -6.57 -17.95
C ALA A 48 0.01 -7.15 -16.56
N LEU A 49 0.34 -8.43 -16.32
CA LEU A 49 0.10 -9.07 -15.02
C LEU A 49 1.04 -8.51 -13.93
N VAL A 50 2.30 -8.21 -14.29
CA VAL A 50 3.24 -7.52 -13.39
C VAL A 50 2.77 -6.11 -13.05
N GLU A 51 2.34 -5.32 -14.04
CA GLU A 51 1.82 -3.97 -13.81
C GLU A 51 0.61 -3.98 -12.86
N ALA A 52 -0.25 -5.00 -12.97
CA ALA A 52 -1.36 -5.20 -12.03
C ALA A 52 -0.86 -5.52 -10.61
N LEU A 53 0.12 -6.42 -10.45
CA LEU A 53 0.72 -6.71 -9.15
C LEU A 53 1.40 -5.48 -8.54
N GLU A 54 2.12 -4.69 -9.34
CA GLU A 54 2.78 -3.46 -8.91
C GLU A 54 1.77 -2.41 -8.45
N LEU A 55 0.65 -2.26 -9.16
CA LEU A 55 -0.43 -1.37 -8.74
C LEU A 55 -1.05 -1.81 -7.41
N MET A 56 -1.34 -3.12 -7.24
CA MET A 56 -1.89 -3.66 -5.99
C MET A 56 -0.91 -3.47 -4.83
N ALA A 57 0.38 -3.73 -5.05
CA ALA A 57 1.44 -3.51 -4.06
C ALA A 57 1.58 -2.03 -3.69
N ASN A 58 1.55 -1.12 -4.68
CA ASN A 58 1.62 0.32 -4.45
C ASN A 58 0.41 0.83 -3.67
N ASN A 59 -0.80 0.40 -4.04
CA ASN A 59 -2.03 0.72 -3.31
C ASN A 59 -1.91 0.26 -1.85
N TYR A 60 -1.51 -0.98 -1.62
CA TYR A 60 -1.31 -1.51 -0.27
C TYR A 60 -0.31 -0.69 0.54
N ILE A 61 0.90 -0.46 0.01
CA ILE A 61 1.97 0.26 0.70
C ILE A 61 1.53 1.70 1.02
N SER A 62 0.96 2.39 0.03
CA SER A 62 0.50 3.78 0.17
C SER A 62 -0.64 3.90 1.17
N TRP A 63 -1.59 2.97 1.16
CA TRP A 63 -2.75 3.03 2.05
C TRP A 63 -2.41 2.62 3.47
N VAL A 64 -1.47 1.71 3.68
CA VAL A 64 -0.87 1.47 5.01
C VAL A 64 -0.26 2.77 5.53
N ASN A 65 0.52 3.49 4.72
CA ASN A 65 1.06 4.78 5.14
C ASN A 65 -0.04 5.77 5.52
N ASP A 66 -1.10 5.87 4.72
CA ASP A 66 -2.21 6.77 4.98
C ASP A 66 -2.94 6.43 6.30
N ILE A 67 -3.17 5.16 6.58
CA ILE A 67 -3.82 4.69 7.81
C ILE A 67 -2.98 5.05 9.04
N TYR A 68 -1.67 4.75 9.02
CA TYR A 68 -0.77 5.09 10.14
C TYR A 68 -0.49 6.59 10.25
N GLY A 69 -0.54 7.32 9.13
CA GLY A 69 -0.21 8.73 9.03
C GLY A 69 -1.38 9.69 9.24
N VAL A 70 -2.63 9.21 9.27
CA VAL A 70 -3.83 10.07 9.19
C VAL A 70 -3.87 11.18 10.24
N ASP A 71 -3.49 10.89 11.49
CA ASP A 71 -3.54 11.87 12.58
C ASP A 71 -2.52 13.00 12.37
N LYS A 72 -1.30 12.63 11.96
CA LYS A 72 -0.25 13.58 11.62
C LYS A 72 -0.66 14.42 10.42
N GLU A 73 -1.10 13.77 9.36
CA GLU A 73 -1.47 14.41 8.10
C GLU A 73 -2.66 15.37 8.27
N ARG A 74 -3.61 15.03 9.15
CA ARG A 74 -4.71 15.92 9.55
C ARG A 74 -4.20 17.20 10.19
N VAL A 75 -3.24 17.11 11.12
CA VAL A 75 -2.64 18.29 11.79
C VAL A 75 -1.86 19.15 10.79
N GLU A 76 -1.19 18.53 9.83
CA GLU A 76 -0.43 19.21 8.77
C GLU A 76 -1.32 19.80 7.64
N GLY A 77 -2.63 19.54 7.67
CA GLY A 77 -3.58 19.98 6.65
C GLY A 77 -3.44 19.24 5.31
N THR A 78 -2.80 18.08 5.29
CA THR A 78 -2.74 17.21 4.11
C THR A 78 -4.11 16.59 3.87
N THR A 79 -4.68 16.76 2.68
CA THR A 79 -6.04 16.27 2.35
C THR A 79 -6.05 15.04 1.44
N ALA A 80 -4.92 14.71 0.80
CA ALA A 80 -4.76 13.56 -0.07
C ALA A 80 -4.40 12.29 0.72
N ASN A 81 -5.31 11.84 1.57
CA ASN A 81 -5.18 10.64 2.40
C ASN A 81 -6.45 9.78 2.26
N LEU A 82 -6.30 8.46 2.10
CA LEU A 82 -7.43 7.55 1.88
C LEU A 82 -8.50 7.68 2.97
N VAL A 83 -8.13 7.73 4.24
CA VAL A 83 -9.07 7.84 5.37
C VAL A 83 -9.84 9.16 5.29
N LEU A 84 -9.16 10.27 5.00
CA LEU A 84 -9.79 11.59 4.87
C LEU A 84 -10.77 11.63 3.68
N VAL A 85 -10.36 11.05 2.55
CA VAL A 85 -11.17 10.99 1.34
C VAL A 85 -12.42 10.14 1.54
N LEU A 86 -12.28 8.96 2.15
CA LEU A 86 -13.43 8.10 2.46
C LEU A 86 -14.38 8.76 3.45
N ARG A 87 -13.84 9.36 4.52
CA ARG A 87 -14.62 10.08 5.50
C ARG A 87 -15.45 11.20 4.86
N HIS A 88 -14.84 11.98 3.98
CA HIS A 88 -15.51 13.09 3.32
C HIS A 88 -16.55 12.63 2.28
N GLU A 89 -16.16 11.74 1.37
CA GLU A 89 -17.02 11.33 0.25
C GLU A 89 -18.18 10.43 0.69
N GLN A 90 -17.99 9.62 1.74
CA GLN A 90 -19.01 8.68 2.23
C GLN A 90 -19.68 9.12 3.55
N ALA A 91 -19.38 10.34 4.02
CA ALA A 91 -19.91 10.91 5.27
C ALA A 91 -19.75 9.99 6.50
N LEU A 92 -18.61 9.28 6.58
CA LEU A 92 -18.34 8.29 7.63
C LEU A 92 -17.87 8.95 8.93
N SER A 93 -18.01 8.23 10.05
CA SER A 93 -17.27 8.55 11.27
C SER A 93 -15.77 8.31 11.07
N TRP A 94 -14.93 8.75 12.02
CA TRP A 94 -13.49 8.47 11.95
C TRP A 94 -13.18 6.98 12.03
N ASP A 95 -13.84 6.27 12.95
CA ASP A 95 -13.64 4.84 13.13
C ASP A 95 -14.07 4.06 11.88
N ASP A 96 -15.24 4.39 11.32
CA ASP A 96 -15.75 3.73 10.12
C ASP A 96 -14.86 4.03 8.88
N ALA A 97 -14.31 5.24 8.78
CA ALA A 97 -13.42 5.60 7.68
C ALA A 97 -12.08 4.84 7.76
N ILE A 98 -11.54 4.66 8.97
CA ILE A 98 -10.33 3.86 9.20
C ILE A 98 -10.62 2.39 8.89
N GLU A 99 -11.74 1.85 9.36
CA GLU A 99 -12.14 0.46 9.08
C GLU A 99 -12.31 0.24 7.57
N ARG A 100 -13.00 1.14 6.88
CA ARG A 100 -13.16 1.10 5.42
C ARG A 100 -11.84 1.21 4.66
N ALA A 101 -10.87 1.94 5.19
CA ALA A 101 -9.52 2.01 4.60
C ALA A 101 -8.78 0.68 4.79
N ILE A 102 -8.86 0.08 5.99
CA ILE A 102 -8.29 -1.24 6.29
C ILE A 102 -8.91 -2.33 5.40
N GLU A 103 -10.24 -2.32 5.21
CA GLU A 103 -10.95 -3.24 4.33
C GLU A 103 -10.43 -3.19 2.89
N GLN A 104 -10.22 -1.98 2.35
CA GLN A 104 -9.68 -1.76 1.02
C GLN A 104 -8.22 -2.21 0.90
N CYS A 105 -7.40 -1.88 1.89
CA CYS A 105 -6.02 -2.35 1.97
C CYS A 105 -5.94 -3.88 1.95
N ASN A 106 -6.78 -4.54 2.75
CA ASN A 106 -6.86 -5.99 2.79
C ASN A 106 -7.42 -6.60 1.49
N ALA A 107 -8.29 -5.88 0.77
CA ALA A 107 -8.79 -6.31 -0.53
C ALA A 107 -7.68 -6.32 -1.59
N GLU A 108 -6.83 -5.30 -1.64
CA GLU A 108 -5.67 -5.25 -2.55
C GLU A 108 -4.70 -6.40 -2.29
N LEU A 109 -4.42 -6.70 -1.02
CA LEU A 109 -3.56 -7.84 -0.66
C LEU A 109 -4.17 -9.18 -1.07
N ARG A 110 -5.49 -9.36 -0.91
CA ARG A 110 -6.18 -10.57 -1.38
C ARG A 110 -6.13 -10.70 -2.91
N ALA A 111 -6.32 -9.59 -3.63
CA ALA A 111 -6.22 -9.53 -5.08
C ALA A 111 -4.80 -9.88 -5.56
N PHE A 112 -3.77 -9.29 -4.92
CA PHE A 112 -2.36 -9.59 -5.19
C PHE A 112 -2.07 -11.09 -5.06
N ARG A 113 -2.46 -11.70 -3.94
CA ARG A 113 -2.25 -13.14 -3.70
C ARG A 113 -3.04 -14.02 -4.65
N SER A 114 -4.21 -13.58 -5.10
CA SER A 114 -4.99 -14.32 -6.09
C SER A 114 -4.28 -14.32 -7.45
N LEU A 115 -3.79 -13.17 -7.87
CA LEU A 115 -3.06 -13.00 -9.14
C LEU A 115 -1.71 -13.72 -9.12
N GLU A 116 -1.00 -13.70 -7.99
CA GLU A 116 0.21 -14.50 -7.78
C GLU A 116 -0.04 -16.00 -8.01
N ARG A 117 -1.11 -16.55 -7.43
CA ARG A 117 -1.49 -17.96 -7.65
C ARG A 117 -1.86 -18.22 -9.10
N GLU A 118 -2.56 -17.31 -9.75
CA GLU A 118 -2.90 -17.43 -11.17
C GLU A 118 -1.65 -17.47 -12.06
N LEU A 119 -0.66 -16.61 -11.78
CA LEU A 119 0.63 -16.62 -12.48
C LEU A 119 1.37 -17.96 -12.34
N ALA A 120 1.32 -18.56 -11.15
CA ALA A 120 1.88 -19.89 -10.90
C ALA A 120 1.16 -20.98 -11.72
N LEU A 121 -0.17 -20.94 -11.77
CA LEU A 121 -0.98 -21.90 -12.53
C LEU A 121 -0.78 -21.76 -14.05
N LEU A 122 -0.58 -20.54 -14.55
CA LEU A 122 -0.33 -20.29 -15.97
C LEU A 122 1.08 -20.68 -16.43
N GLY A 123 1.96 -21.14 -15.53
CA GLY A 123 3.35 -21.47 -15.83
C GLY A 123 4.23 -20.26 -16.13
N ILE A 124 3.67 -19.04 -16.05
CA ILE A 124 4.40 -17.78 -16.27
C ILE A 124 5.37 -17.54 -15.11
N ALA A 125 5.01 -17.98 -13.89
CA ALA A 125 5.91 -17.96 -12.73
C ALA A 125 7.13 -18.92 -12.85
N GLY A 126 7.30 -19.67 -13.95
CA GLY A 126 8.54 -20.40 -14.22
C GLY A 126 9.69 -19.51 -14.69
N GLU A 127 9.41 -18.27 -15.10
CA GLU A 127 10.42 -17.29 -15.49
C GLU A 127 11.13 -16.74 -14.23
N GLY A 128 12.39 -17.11 -14.01
CA GLY A 128 13.13 -16.75 -12.77
C GLY A 128 13.15 -15.24 -12.46
N GLN A 129 13.09 -14.37 -13.47
CA GLN A 129 12.99 -12.92 -13.31
C GLN A 129 11.62 -12.49 -12.74
N LEU A 130 10.53 -13.10 -13.20
CA LEU A 130 9.19 -12.81 -12.69
C LEU A 130 9.07 -13.24 -11.23
N VAL A 131 9.58 -14.41 -10.88
CA VAL A 131 9.58 -14.91 -9.49
C VAL A 131 10.34 -13.95 -8.58
N ALA A 132 11.55 -13.55 -8.98
CA ALA A 132 12.36 -12.60 -8.23
C ALA A 132 11.64 -11.26 -8.05
N HIS A 133 10.96 -10.76 -9.09
CA HIS A 133 10.22 -9.51 -9.01
C HIS A 133 9.02 -9.60 -8.06
N VAL A 134 8.22 -10.66 -8.17
CA VAL A 134 7.08 -10.91 -7.26
C VAL A 134 7.55 -10.97 -5.81
N HIS A 135 8.65 -11.67 -5.54
CA HIS A 135 9.25 -11.70 -4.19
C HIS A 135 9.69 -10.33 -3.71
N ALA A 136 10.28 -9.49 -4.58
CA ALA A 136 10.66 -8.14 -4.20
C ALA A 136 9.44 -7.27 -3.84
N LEU A 137 8.32 -7.39 -4.57
CA LEU A 137 7.05 -6.73 -4.22
C LEU A 137 6.56 -7.19 -2.84
N GLN A 138 6.58 -8.49 -2.58
CA GLN A 138 6.20 -9.07 -1.29
C GLN A 138 7.05 -8.53 -0.14
N SER A 139 8.38 -8.46 -0.33
CA SER A 139 9.30 -7.91 0.66
C SER A 139 9.05 -6.42 0.90
N TRP A 140 8.74 -5.63 -0.13
CA TRP A 140 8.36 -4.23 0.05
C TRP A 140 7.06 -4.06 0.84
N MET A 141 6.03 -4.83 0.52
CA MET A 141 4.75 -4.80 1.24
C MET A 141 4.93 -5.19 2.71
N ARG A 142 5.71 -6.25 2.98
CA ARG A 142 6.00 -6.72 4.33
C ARG A 142 6.85 -5.73 5.12
N GLY A 143 7.98 -5.30 4.55
CA GLY A 143 8.91 -4.38 5.19
C GLY A 143 8.26 -3.03 5.51
N ASN A 144 7.36 -2.54 4.65
CA ASN A 144 6.57 -1.35 4.94
C ASN A 144 5.69 -1.51 6.19
N LEU A 145 4.97 -2.63 6.29
CA LEU A 145 4.13 -2.92 7.46
C LEU A 145 4.97 -3.02 8.74
N ASP A 146 6.07 -3.76 8.70
CA ASP A 146 6.97 -3.93 9.85
C ASP A 146 7.58 -2.59 10.29
N TRP A 147 8.05 -1.78 9.35
CA TRP A 147 8.58 -0.44 9.66
C TRP A 147 7.55 0.45 10.35
N HIS A 148 6.30 0.45 9.89
CA HIS A 148 5.22 1.22 10.51
C HIS A 148 4.89 0.79 11.95
N ARG A 149 5.13 -0.49 12.30
CA ARG A 149 4.97 -0.99 13.68
C ARG A 149 6.07 -0.53 14.61
N GLU A 150 7.31 -0.55 14.13
CA GLU A 150 8.49 -0.33 14.96
C GLU A 150 8.85 1.16 15.08
N THR A 151 8.52 1.96 14.07
CA THR A 151 8.97 3.35 13.95
C THR A 151 8.40 4.30 15.00
N ALA A 152 9.26 5.24 15.44
CA ALA A 152 8.86 6.35 16.31
C ALA A 152 8.10 7.45 15.59
N ARG A 153 8.13 7.45 14.25
CA ARG A 153 7.58 8.52 13.40
C ARG A 153 6.08 8.80 13.63
N TYR A 154 5.36 7.85 14.22
CA TYR A 154 3.93 7.94 14.58
C TYR A 154 3.66 7.64 16.07
N ARG A 155 4.62 7.93 16.98
CA ARG A 155 4.45 7.73 18.44
C ARG A 155 3.81 8.93 19.16
N ASP A 156 3.73 10.09 18.53
CA ASP A 156 3.21 11.30 19.19
C ASP A 156 1.66 11.38 19.16
N GLY A 157 1.02 10.78 20.16
CA GLY A 157 0.14 11.54 21.07
C GLY A 157 -1.34 11.79 20.78
N SER A 158 -2.00 11.16 19.79
CA SER A 158 -3.48 11.25 19.66
C SER A 158 -4.19 9.92 19.87
N ALA A 159 -5.41 9.98 20.44
CA ALA A 159 -6.22 8.80 20.77
C ALA A 159 -6.52 7.89 19.56
N ALA A 160 -6.56 8.44 18.34
CA ALA A 160 -6.79 7.67 17.11
C ALA A 160 -5.55 6.87 16.66
N ILE A 161 -4.31 7.36 16.81
CA ILE A 161 -3.07 6.56 16.66
C ILE A 161 -3.07 5.34 17.59
N CYS A 162 -3.60 5.49 18.81
CA CYS A 162 -3.71 4.37 19.76
C CYS A 162 -4.72 3.32 19.25
N ALA A 163 -5.86 3.76 18.71
CA ALA A 163 -6.86 2.88 18.10
C ALA A 163 -6.35 2.20 16.80
N VAL A 164 -5.61 2.91 15.95
CA VAL A 164 -4.98 2.37 14.72
C VAL A 164 -3.91 1.33 15.07
N LYS A 165 -3.09 1.59 16.09
CA LYS A 165 -2.07 0.62 16.55
C LYS A 165 -2.69 -0.61 17.21
N GLN A 166 -3.72 -0.43 18.05
CA GLN A 166 -4.49 -1.54 18.65
C GLN A 166 -5.25 -2.37 17.60
N ARG A 167 -5.58 -1.80 16.43
CA ARG A 167 -6.28 -2.48 15.32
C ARG A 167 -5.34 -2.85 14.16
N SER A 168 -4.04 -2.56 14.27
CA SER A 168 -3.05 -2.97 13.26
C SER A 168 -2.83 -4.47 13.19
N ASP A 169 -3.27 -5.18 14.23
CA ASP A 169 -3.39 -6.63 14.26
C ASP A 169 -4.31 -7.15 13.14
N VAL A 170 -5.17 -6.31 12.56
CA VAL A 170 -6.11 -6.63 11.45
C VAL A 170 -5.51 -6.40 10.05
N LEU A 171 -4.44 -5.59 9.93
CA LEU A 171 -3.63 -5.51 8.69
C LEU A 171 -2.66 -6.70 8.57
N SER A 172 -2.29 -7.27 9.72
CA SER A 172 -1.34 -8.39 9.86
C SER A 172 -1.78 -9.79 9.42
N PRO A 173 -3.03 -10.24 9.61
CA PRO A 173 -3.32 -11.68 9.59
C PRO A 173 -3.16 -12.25 8.18
N ILE A 174 -3.10 -11.38 7.17
CA ILE A 174 -3.11 -11.75 5.76
C ILE A 174 -1.71 -11.71 5.13
N ILE A 175 -0.78 -10.87 5.63
CA ILE A 175 0.63 -10.91 5.17
C ILE A 175 1.35 -12.05 5.90
N PRO A 176 1.81 -13.08 5.19
CA PRO A 176 2.47 -14.21 5.84
C PRO A 176 3.88 -13.82 6.34
N ASN A 177 4.32 -14.49 7.41
CA ASN A 177 5.71 -14.39 7.92
C ASN A 177 6.74 -14.89 6.91
N THR A 178 6.33 -15.64 5.90
CA THR A 178 7.19 -16.14 4.83
C THR A 178 7.65 -15.04 3.86
N TRP A 179 7.08 -13.83 3.91
CA TRP A 179 7.53 -12.68 3.10
C TRP A 179 8.64 -11.87 3.77
N ILE A 180 9.03 -12.22 5.00
CA ILE A 180 10.23 -11.69 5.65
C ILE A 180 11.41 -12.23 4.85
N ALA A 181 12.24 -11.34 4.28
CA ALA A 181 13.49 -11.77 3.68
C ALA A 181 14.29 -12.54 4.74
N PRO A 182 14.83 -13.75 4.45
CA PRO A 182 15.70 -14.42 5.40
C PRO A 182 16.81 -13.43 5.74
N HIS A 183 16.92 -13.10 7.02
CA HIS A 183 17.88 -12.12 7.49
C HIS A 183 19.23 -12.42 6.85
N ALA A 184 19.83 -11.42 6.20
CA ALA A 184 21.25 -11.49 5.88
C ALA A 184 21.98 -11.59 7.22
N SER A 185 22.24 -12.83 7.62
CA SER A 185 23.07 -13.22 8.76
C SER A 185 24.51 -12.83 8.51
#